data_AF-A0A821HHF1-F1
#
_entry.id   AF-A0A821HHF1-F1
#
_cell.length_a   1.000
_cell.length_b   1.000
_cell.length_c   1.000
_cell.angle_alpha   90.00
_cell.angle_beta   90.00
_cell.angle_gamma   90.00
#
_symmetry.space_group_name_H-M   'P 1'
#
loop_
_entity.id
_entity.type
_entity.pdbx_description
1 polymer ?
#
loop_
_entity_poly.entity_id
_entity_poly.type
_entity_poly.pdbx_seq_one_letter_code
_entity_poly.pdbx_strand_id
1 'polypeptide(L)'
;PVCVSASEIGFARAFVRLALERRLLSRHLSELFSHSDLLRALYKREAFLRTDDGDLRKQFLAHIESLQLLDYKCFSNSYPDIEIFYHVIIVPTRARATGISSTTTVNPYIALAGILGSTKVIPLPSKNTLENKFKVKS
;
A
#
# COMPACT_ATOMS: atom_id res chain seq x y z
N PRO A 1 4.01 -9.16 20.12
CA PRO A 1 3.48 -7.82 19.79
C PRO A 1 4.62 -6.77 19.86
N VAL A 2 5.24 -6.45 18.72
CA VAL A 2 6.19 -5.34 18.66
C VAL A 2 5.34 -4.07 18.78
N CYS A 3 5.44 -3.43 19.94
CA CYS A 3 4.85 -2.12 20.19
C CYS A 3 5.16 -1.22 18.98
N VAL A 4 4.15 -0.56 18.42
CA VAL A 4 4.35 0.58 17.53
C VAL A 4 5.03 1.63 18.42
N SER A 5 6.36 1.57 18.53
CA SER A 5 7.09 2.62 19.20
C SER A 5 6.79 3.86 18.37
N ALA A 6 6.01 4.79 18.92
CA ALA A 6 5.69 6.11 18.37
C ALA A 6 6.96 6.98 18.29
N SER A 7 7.98 6.42 17.67
CA SER A 7 9.34 6.87 17.54
C SER A 7 9.58 7.00 16.04
N GLU A 8 10.35 8.01 15.66
CA GLU A 8 10.71 8.26 14.27
C GLU A 8 11.36 7.02 13.63
N ILE A 9 12.15 6.27 14.40
CA ILE A 9 12.76 5.01 14.00
C ILE A 9 11.68 3.94 13.69
N GLY A 10 10.63 3.85 14.51
CA GLY A 10 9.50 2.95 14.29
C GLY A 10 8.77 3.28 13.00
N PHE A 11 8.49 4.56 12.75
CA PHE A 11 7.88 5.02 11.50
C PHE A 11 8.76 4.72 10.28
N ALA A 12 10.06 5.01 10.34
CA ALA A 12 10.99 4.71 9.26
C ALA A 12 11.04 3.20 8.95
N ARG A 13 11.08 2.37 10.00
CA ARG A 13 11.04 0.90 9.89
C ARG A 13 9.72 0.38 9.30
N ALA A 14 8.59 0.99 9.64
CA ALA A 14 7.29 0.67 9.06
C ALA A 14 7.22 1.08 7.59
N PHE A 15 7.70 2.28 7.26
CA PHE A 15 7.77 2.80 5.90
C PHE A 15 8.59 1.88 4.98
N VAL A 16 9.80 1.46 5.40
CA VAL A 16 10.64 0.58 4.59
C VAL A 16 9.96 -0.78 4.35
N ARG A 17 9.35 -1.38 5.38
CA ARG A 17 8.59 -2.64 5.22
C ARG A 17 7.44 -2.48 4.22
N LEU A 18 6.65 -1.41 4.36
CA LEU A 18 5.53 -1.13 3.46
C LEU A 18 6.01 -0.92 2.03
N ALA A 19 7.06 -0.12 1.84
CA ALA A 19 7.62 0.17 0.54
C ALA A 19 8.24 -1.06 -0.14
N LEU A 20 8.79 -2.02 0.63
CA LEU A 20 9.24 -3.31 0.10
C LEU A 20 8.07 -4.19 -0.33
N GLU A 21 7.07 -4.38 0.53
CA GLU A 21 5.89 -5.18 0.23
C GLU A 21 5.09 -4.63 -0.97
N ARG A 22 5.09 -3.31 -1.15
CA ARG A 22 4.47 -2.66 -2.32
C ARG A 22 5.38 -2.54 -3.55
N ARG A 23 6.65 -2.97 -3.46
CA ARG A 23 7.66 -2.85 -4.53
C ARG A 23 7.88 -1.38 -4.98
N LEU A 24 7.87 -0.44 -4.04
CA LEU A 24 8.03 1.01 -4.28
C LEU A 24 9.27 1.66 -3.62
N LEU A 25 9.97 0.96 -2.72
CA LEU A 25 11.20 1.45 -2.07
C LEU A 25 12.24 2.09 -3.02
N SER A 26 12.68 1.43 -4.11
CA SER A 26 13.66 2.04 -5.04
C SER A 26 13.15 3.37 -5.59
N ARG A 27 11.90 3.39 -6.07
CA ARG A 27 11.25 4.61 -6.57
C ARG A 27 11.22 5.72 -5.53
N HIS A 28 10.85 5.42 -4.28
CA HIS A 28 10.83 6.43 -3.21
C HIS A 28 12.21 6.97 -2.88
N LEU A 29 13.24 6.13 -2.88
CA LEU A 29 14.62 6.56 -2.64
C LEU A 29 15.19 7.35 -3.83
N SER A 30 14.85 6.97 -5.06
CA SER A 30 15.20 7.71 -6.27
C SER A 30 14.59 9.12 -6.24
N GLU A 31 13.31 9.23 -5.85
CA GLU A 31 12.66 10.53 -5.62
C GLU A 31 13.36 11.33 -4.51
N LEU A 32 13.71 10.71 -3.39
CA LEU A 32 14.48 11.39 -2.35
C LEU A 32 15.83 11.92 -2.89
N PHE A 33 16.50 11.13 -3.73
CA PHE A 33 17.81 11.50 -4.30
C PHE A 33 17.74 12.61 -5.33
N SER A 34 16.59 12.85 -5.96
CA SER A 34 16.39 13.96 -6.90
C SER A 34 16.36 15.34 -6.20
N HIS A 35 16.07 15.37 -4.89
CA HIS A 35 15.96 16.58 -4.09
C HIS A 35 17.32 17.04 -3.53
N SER A 36 18.25 17.41 -4.42
CA SER A 36 19.64 17.76 -4.06
C SER A 36 19.76 18.90 -3.04
N ASP A 37 18.90 19.92 -3.10
CA ASP A 37 18.91 21.04 -2.15
C ASP A 37 18.53 20.61 -0.73
N LEU A 38 17.51 19.76 -0.61
CA LEU A 38 17.10 19.18 0.68
C LEU A 38 18.23 18.35 1.28
N LEU A 39 18.87 17.51 0.47
CA LEU A 39 19.97 16.67 0.92
C LEU A 39 21.18 17.51 1.34
N ARG A 40 21.46 18.63 0.65
CA ARG A 40 22.50 19.58 1.01
C ARG A 40 22.25 20.28 2.35
N ALA A 41 21.00 20.54 2.69
CA ALA A 41 20.61 21.14 3.97
C ALA A 41 20.71 20.13 5.14
N LEU A 42 20.39 18.86 4.90
CA LEU A 42 20.28 17.84 5.95
C LEU A 42 21.53 16.99 6.18
N TYR A 43 22.41 16.86 5.18
CA TYR A 43 23.56 15.96 5.24
C TYR A 43 24.89 16.67 4.98
N LYS A 44 25.97 16.14 5.56
CA LYS A 44 27.35 16.59 5.29
C LYS A 44 27.79 16.23 3.87
N ARG A 45 28.78 16.94 3.32
CA ARG A 45 29.22 16.79 1.92
C ARG A 45 29.69 15.36 1.60
N GLU A 46 30.37 14.73 2.56
CA GLU A 46 30.89 13.38 2.51
C GLU A 46 29.83 12.28 2.77
N ALA A 47 28.59 12.66 3.06
CA ALA A 47 27.53 11.68 3.24
C ALA A 47 27.21 10.99 1.92
N PHE A 48 26.94 9.69 1.97
CA PHE A 48 26.50 8.87 0.82
C PHE A 48 25.39 9.53 0.00
N LEU A 49 24.43 10.18 0.68
CA LEU A 49 23.29 10.86 0.07
C LEU A 49 23.65 12.14 -0.67
N ARG A 50 24.86 12.67 -0.49
CA ARG A 50 25.37 13.88 -1.15
C ARG A 50 26.52 13.62 -2.11
N THR A 51 27.11 12.43 -2.12
CA THR A 51 28.22 12.08 -3.01
C THR A 51 27.87 12.40 -4.47
N ASP A 52 28.74 13.16 -5.13
CA ASP A 52 28.59 13.62 -6.53
C ASP A 52 28.76 12.46 -7.53
N ASP A 53 29.34 11.34 -7.08
CA ASP A 53 29.42 10.07 -7.80
C ASP A 53 28.04 9.43 -7.90
N GLY A 54 27.22 9.95 -8.83
CA GLY A 54 25.88 9.45 -9.13
C GLY A 54 25.82 7.94 -9.40
N ASP A 55 26.97 7.33 -9.72
CA ASP A 55 27.12 5.90 -9.95
C ASP A 55 26.92 5.06 -8.68
N LEU A 56 27.32 5.55 -7.49
CA LEU A 56 27.10 4.83 -6.23
C LEU A 56 25.62 4.79 -5.85
N ARG A 57 24.90 5.91 -6.04
CA ARG A 57 23.46 5.96 -5.77
C ARG A 57 22.68 5.10 -6.75
N LYS A 58 23.05 5.11 -8.03
CA LYS A 58 22.46 4.23 -9.05
C LYS A 58 22.70 2.76 -8.70
N GLN A 59 23.92 2.38 -8.30
CA GLN A 59 24.23 1.01 -7.89
C GLN A 59 23.41 0.59 -6.66
N PHE A 60 23.29 1.47 -5.67
CA PHE A 60 22.45 1.23 -4.49
C PHE A 60 20.97 1.02 -4.87
N LEU A 61 20.42 1.88 -5.72
CA LEU A 61 19.04 1.73 -6.21
C LEU A 61 18.85 0.42 -6.99
N ALA A 62 19.78 0.06 -7.87
CA ALA A 62 19.74 -1.21 -8.62
C ALA A 62 19.75 -2.43 -7.68
N HIS A 63 20.52 -2.36 -6.58
CA HIS A 63 20.49 -3.41 -5.58
C HIS A 63 19.14 -3.48 -4.85
N ILE A 64 18.55 -2.34 -4.49
CA ILE A 64 17.20 -2.31 -3.90
C ILE A 64 16.14 -2.85 -4.89
N GLU A 65 16.24 -2.54 -6.18
CA GLU A 65 15.33 -3.07 -7.20
C GLU A 65 15.39 -4.59 -7.28
N SER A 66 16.58 -5.19 -7.16
CA SER A 66 16.72 -6.64 -7.11
C SER A 66 15.95 -7.26 -5.92
N LEU A 67 15.91 -6.58 -4.78
CA LEU A 67 15.13 -7.02 -3.63
C LEU A 67 13.63 -6.97 -3.94
N GLN A 68 13.17 -5.89 -4.59
CA GLN A 68 11.75 -5.68 -4.90
C GLN A 68 11.15 -6.67 -5.91
N LEU A 69 11.96 -7.51 -6.56
CA LEU A 69 11.48 -8.62 -7.37
C LEU A 69 10.83 -9.71 -6.53
N LEU A 70 11.14 -9.77 -5.23
CA LEU A 70 10.63 -10.76 -4.29
C LEU A 70 9.27 -10.35 -3.71
N ASP A 71 8.42 -11.34 -3.41
CA ASP A 71 7.13 -11.16 -2.76
C ASP A 71 7.26 -11.08 -1.24
N TYR A 72 7.58 -9.89 -0.73
CA TYR A 72 7.61 -9.66 0.71
C TYR A 72 6.21 -9.55 1.32
N LYS A 73 6.04 -10.11 2.52
CA LYS A 73 4.89 -9.90 3.42
C LYS A 73 5.30 -9.27 4.75
N CYS A 74 6.41 -8.53 4.76
CA CYS A 74 7.06 -8.07 5.97
C CYS A 74 6.29 -6.94 6.68
N PHE A 75 5.48 -6.16 5.97
CA PHE A 75 4.61 -5.16 6.60
C PHE A 75 3.37 -5.83 7.16
N SER A 76 2.62 -6.56 6.34
CA SER A 76 1.37 -7.20 6.74
C SER A 76 1.56 -8.18 7.90
N ASN A 77 2.65 -8.96 7.92
CA ASN A 77 2.94 -9.89 9.02
C ASN A 77 3.42 -9.19 10.30
N SER A 78 4.02 -8.00 10.20
CA SER A 78 4.47 -7.25 11.38
C SER A 78 3.34 -6.44 12.03
N TYR A 79 2.32 -6.08 11.25
CA TYR A 79 1.20 -5.25 11.67
C TYR A 79 -0.14 -5.94 11.34
N PRO A 80 -0.41 -7.13 11.89
CA PRO A 80 -1.64 -7.87 11.58
C PRO A 80 -2.89 -7.09 12.01
N ASP A 81 -2.84 -6.35 13.12
CA ASP A 81 -4.00 -5.63 13.66
C ASP A 81 -4.22 -4.23 13.03
N ILE A 82 -3.57 -3.92 11.91
CA ILE A 82 -3.70 -2.60 11.27
C ILE A 82 -5.10 -2.43 10.66
N GLU A 83 -5.67 -1.23 10.81
CA GLU A 83 -6.92 -0.87 10.15
C GLU A 83 -6.64 -0.53 8.68
N ILE A 84 -7.15 -1.36 7.78
CA ILE A 84 -7.02 -1.18 6.34
C ILE A 84 -8.32 -0.61 5.79
N PHE A 85 -8.20 0.38 4.91
CA PHE A 85 -9.31 0.88 4.12
C PHE A 85 -9.48 0.04 2.86
N TYR A 86 -10.61 -0.65 2.77
CA TYR A 86 -11.01 -1.38 1.57
C TYR A 86 -11.93 -0.51 0.73
N HIS A 87 -11.64 -0.48 -0.56
CA HIS A 87 -12.49 0.13 -1.58
C HIS A 87 -12.99 -0.98 -2.51
N VAL A 88 -14.28 -1.29 -2.41
CA VAL A 88 -14.90 -2.37 -3.18
C VAL A 88 -15.78 -1.78 -4.27
N ILE A 89 -15.55 -2.25 -5.50
CA ILE A 89 -16.33 -1.88 -6.68
C ILE A 89 -16.99 -3.15 -7.21
N ILE A 90 -18.32 -3.16 -7.29
CA ILE A 90 -19.13 -4.19 -7.91
C ILE A 90 -19.36 -3.79 -9.35
N VAL A 91 -18.88 -4.60 -10.29
CA VAL A 91 -19.08 -4.38 -11.72
C VAL A 91 -20.13 -5.39 -12.22
N PRO A 92 -21.42 -5.02 -12.30
CA PRO A 92 -22.44 -5.93 -12.80
C PRO A 92 -22.28 -6.13 -14.31
N THR A 93 -22.39 -7.36 -14.77
CA THR A 93 -22.45 -7.67 -16.21
C THR A 93 -23.76 -7.09 -16.76
N ARG A 94 -23.71 -6.28 -17.82
CA ARG A 94 -24.94 -5.73 -18.45
C ARG A 94 -25.86 -6.87 -18.88
N ALA A 95 -27.08 -6.96 -18.35
CA ALA A 95 -28.04 -7.97 -18.76
C ALA A 95 -28.87 -7.49 -19.97
N ARG A 96 -28.56 -8.08 -21.14
CA ARG A 96 -29.31 -8.21 -22.42
C ARG A 96 -29.65 -6.96 -23.25
N ALA A 97 -29.67 -7.19 -24.58
CA ALA A 97 -29.99 -6.27 -25.67
C ALA A 97 -31.44 -5.74 -25.68
N THR A 98 -32.27 -6.05 -24.68
CA THR A 98 -33.71 -5.74 -24.65
C THR A 98 -34.08 -4.61 -23.67
N GLY A 99 -33.15 -3.71 -23.34
CA GLY A 99 -33.46 -2.39 -22.78
C GLY A 99 -34.00 -2.32 -21.34
N ILE A 100 -34.14 -3.43 -20.62
CA ILE A 100 -34.57 -3.43 -19.21
C ILE A 100 -33.34 -3.34 -18.32
N SER A 101 -33.16 -2.18 -17.68
CA SER A 101 -32.14 -1.99 -16.63
C SER A 101 -32.43 -2.95 -15.47
N SER A 102 -31.58 -3.95 -15.29
CA SER A 102 -31.69 -4.90 -14.19
C SER A 102 -31.30 -4.23 -12.86
N THR A 103 -32.24 -3.55 -12.22
CA THR A 103 -32.06 -3.08 -10.85
C THR A 103 -32.16 -4.27 -9.89
N THR A 104 -31.14 -4.49 -9.06
CA THR A 104 -31.16 -5.53 -8.03
C THR A 104 -32.30 -5.26 -7.05
N THR A 105 -33.23 -6.21 -6.90
CA THR A 105 -34.37 -6.08 -5.99
C THR A 105 -34.07 -6.56 -4.57
N VAL A 106 -32.97 -7.29 -4.38
CA VAL A 106 -32.49 -7.82 -3.09
C VAL A 106 -31.55 -6.83 -2.41
N ASN A 107 -31.39 -6.92 -1.08
CA ASN A 107 -30.37 -6.17 -0.33
C ASN A 107 -29.03 -6.94 -0.38
N PRO A 108 -28.05 -6.52 -1.19
CA PRO A 108 -26.78 -7.21 -1.28
C PRO A 108 -25.91 -6.97 -0.03
N TYR A 109 -25.01 -7.91 0.22
CA TYR A 109 -23.98 -7.81 1.25
C TYR A 109 -22.64 -8.30 0.70
N ILE A 110 -21.55 -7.93 1.37
CA ILE A 110 -20.19 -8.33 1.03
C ILE A 110 -19.55 -8.98 2.26
N ALA A 111 -18.74 -10.02 2.05
CA ALA A 111 -17.78 -10.50 3.02
C ALA A 111 -16.43 -10.67 2.32
N LEU A 112 -15.36 -10.11 2.89
CA LEU A 112 -14.01 -10.24 2.37
C LEU A 112 -13.27 -11.32 3.17
N ALA A 113 -12.53 -12.18 2.48
CA ALA A 113 -11.64 -13.14 3.10
C ALA A 113 -10.25 -13.02 2.47
N GLY A 114 -9.21 -13.08 3.30
CA GLY A 114 -7.82 -13.02 2.90
C GLY A 114 -6.97 -13.95 3.79
N ILE A 115 -5.65 -13.87 3.62
CA ILE A 115 -4.69 -14.74 4.32
C ILE A 115 -4.68 -14.50 5.84
N LEU A 116 -4.91 -13.25 6.26
CA LEU A 116 -4.86 -12.86 7.68
C LEU A 116 -6.20 -13.00 8.40
N GLY A 117 -7.31 -13.15 7.67
CA GLY A 117 -8.63 -13.27 8.27
C GLY A 117 -9.77 -12.98 7.31
N SER A 118 -10.96 -12.83 7.87
CA SER A 118 -12.17 -12.50 7.13
C SER A 118 -13.02 -11.47 7.86
N THR A 119 -13.78 -10.70 7.09
CA THR A 119 -14.74 -9.75 7.65
C THR A 119 -16.01 -10.48 8.07
N LYS A 120 -16.75 -9.86 8.99
CA LYS A 120 -18.17 -10.15 9.12
C LYS A 120 -18.91 -9.74 7.84
N VAL A 121 -20.16 -10.15 7.72
CA VAL A 121 -21.06 -9.70 6.65
C VAL A 121 -21.25 -8.18 6.73
N ILE A 122 -20.96 -7.49 5.64
CA ILE A 122 -21.08 -6.03 5.49
C ILE A 122 -22.27 -5.77 4.55
N PRO A 123 -23.43 -5.33 5.07
CA PRO A 123 -24.55 -4.96 4.22
C PRO A 123 -24.21 -3.71 3.40
N LEU A 124 -24.66 -3.66 2.15
CA LEU A 124 -24.50 -2.45 1.35
C LEU A 124 -25.51 -1.36 1.77
N PRO A 125 -25.12 -0.06 1.70
CA PRO A 125 -26.01 1.05 2.04
C PRO A 125 -27.31 1.09 1.23
N SER A 126 -27.26 0.68 -0.04
CA SER A 126 -28.43 0.58 -0.91
C SER A 126 -28.30 -0.58 -1.89
N LYS A 127 -29.42 -1.03 -2.46
CA LYS A 127 -29.49 -2.13 -3.43
C LYS A 127 -28.69 -1.89 -4.71
N ASN A 128 -28.53 -0.61 -5.07
CA ASN A 128 -27.82 -0.16 -6.27
C ASN A 128 -26.43 0.39 -5.94
N THR A 129 -25.94 0.23 -4.71
CA THR A 129 -24.59 0.64 -4.35
C THR A 129 -23.60 -0.27 -5.06
N LEU A 130 -22.88 0.28 -6.04
CA LEU A 130 -21.82 -0.42 -6.77
C LEU A 130 -20.42 -0.06 -6.27
N GLU A 131 -20.27 0.99 -5.46
CA GLU A 131 -19.00 1.40 -4.88
C GLU A 131 -19.20 1.57 -3.37
N ASN A 132 -18.36 0.92 -2.56
CA ASN A 132 -18.37 1.09 -1.12
C ASN A 132 -16.95 1.15 -0.54
N LYS A 133 -16.76 1.99 0.48
CA LYS A 133 -15.49 2.18 1.18
C LYS A 133 -15.70 1.91 2.65
N PHE A 134 -14.89 1.03 3.22
CA PHE A 134 -15.01 0.68 4.63
C PHE A 134 -13.65 0.33 5.23
N LYS A 135 -13.56 0.49 6.55
CA LYS A 135 -12.40 0.15 7.35
C LYS A 135 -12.58 -1.21 7.98
N VAL A 136 -11.54 -2.05 7.91
CA VAL A 136 -11.51 -3.37 8.53
C VAL A 136 -10.16 -3.53 9.21
N LYS A 137 -10.18 -4.08 10.42
CA LYS A 137 -8.97 -4.57 11.08
C LYS A 137 -8.59 -5.90 10.42
N SER A 138 -7.34 -5.98 9.96
CA SER A 138 -6.82 -7.19 9.33
C SER A 138 -6.63 -8.34 10.32
#